data_AF-A0A1A2EAX1-F1
#
_entry.id   AF-A0A1A2EAX1-F1
#
_cell.length_a   1.000
_cell.length_b   1.000
_cell.length_c   1.000
_cell.angle_alpha   90.00
_cell.angle_beta   90.00
_cell.angle_gamma   90.00
#
_symmetry.space_group_name_H-M   'P 1'
#
loop_
_entity.id
_entity.type
_entity.pdbx_description
1 polymer ?
#
loop_
_entity_poly.entity_id
_entity_poly.type
_entity_poly.pdbx_seq_one_letter_code
_entity_poly.pdbx_strand_id
1 'polypeptide(L)' 'MKGKTHNHGAPWLWRIVDDLTGELMAPDCHTIYTAIASGVANGWRPTRAEIVNLVEFGRQQAVAAQHSPSVRRIAPRSAG' A
#
# COMPACT_ATOMS: atom_id res chain seq x y z
N MET A 1 -30.91 24.89 -5.03
CA MET A 1 -29.65 24.10 -5.15
C MET A 1 -28.99 24.02 -3.79
N LYS A 2 -28.95 22.85 -3.14
CA LYS A 2 -28.10 22.61 -1.98
C LYS A 2 -27.07 21.56 -2.39
N GLY A 3 -25.84 22.01 -2.61
CA GLY A 3 -24.69 21.13 -2.75
C GLY A 3 -24.54 20.36 -1.45
N LYS A 4 -25.00 19.11 -1.43
CA LYS A 4 -24.55 18.15 -0.43
C LYS A 4 -23.09 17.91 -0.76
N THR A 5 -22.18 18.46 0.03
CA THR A 5 -20.82 17.93 0.08
C THR A 5 -20.95 16.57 0.74
N HIS A 6 -21.24 15.57 -0.06
CA HIS A 6 -21.23 14.19 0.37
C HIS A 6 -19.82 13.96 0.92
N ASN A 7 -19.74 13.60 2.20
CA ASN A 7 -18.56 13.01 2.78
C ASN A 7 -18.35 11.64 2.09
N HIS A 8 -17.93 11.65 0.82
CA HIS A 8 -17.42 10.47 0.09
C HIS A 8 -15.98 10.15 0.53
N GLY A 9 -15.62 10.57 1.75
CA GLY A 9 -14.28 10.51 2.29
C GLY A 9 -13.94 9.09 2.70
N ALA A 10 -13.35 8.34 1.77
CA ALA A 10 -12.60 7.10 1.97
C ALA A 10 -13.30 5.71 1.89
N PRO A 11 -14.64 5.48 2.00
CA PRO A 11 -15.15 4.10 1.97
C PRO A 11 -14.96 3.43 0.61
N TRP A 12 -15.08 4.21 -0.47
CA TRP A 12 -14.88 3.70 -1.84
C TRP A 12 -13.40 3.41 -2.13
N LEU A 13 -12.48 4.19 -1.53
CA LEU A 13 -11.03 3.99 -1.61
C LEU A 13 -10.67 2.64 -1.00
N TRP A 14 -11.06 2.41 0.26
CA TRP A 14 -10.68 1.19 0.97
C TRP A 14 -11.28 -0.07 0.34
N ARG A 15 -12.49 0.00 -0.22
CA ARG A 15 -13.05 -1.11 -1.01
C ARG A 15 -12.21 -1.48 -2.24
N ILE A 16 -11.65 -0.48 -2.94
CA ILE A 16 -10.78 -0.73 -4.10
C ILE A 16 -9.45 -1.32 -3.63
N VAL A 17 -8.90 -0.81 -2.52
CA VAL A 17 -7.66 -1.34 -1.95
C VAL A 17 -7.84 -2.79 -1.52
N ASP A 18 -8.92 -3.13 -0.83
CA ASP A 18 -9.23 -4.53 -0.45
C ASP A 18 -9.37 -5.45 -1.67
N ASP A 19 -10.10 -5.01 -2.71
CA ASP A 19 -10.28 -5.77 -3.95
C ASP A 19 -8.92 -6.07 -4.64
N LEU A 20 -8.03 -5.08 -4.69
CA LEU A 20 -6.72 -5.23 -5.34
C LEU A 20 -5.69 -5.98 -4.48
N THR A 21 -5.82 -5.92 -3.15
CA THR A 21 -4.87 -6.52 -2.19
C THR A 21 -5.29 -7.90 -1.69
N GLY A 22 -6.49 -8.39 -2.04
CA GLY A 22 -6.99 -9.69 -1.60
C GLY A 22 -6.11 -10.90 -1.96
N GLU A 23 -5.26 -10.79 -2.99
CA GLU A 23 -4.35 -11.85 -3.42
C GLU A 23 -2.90 -11.66 -2.92
N LEU A 24 -2.62 -10.56 -2.21
CA LEU A 24 -1.29 -10.24 -1.68
C LEU A 24 -1.05 -10.90 -0.32
N MET A 25 0.22 -11.15 0.02
CA MET A 25 0.57 -11.59 1.37
C MET A 25 0.29 -10.47 2.38
N ALA A 26 -0.09 -10.84 3.61
CA ALA A 26 -0.40 -9.91 4.69
C ALA A 26 0.61 -8.76 4.91
N PRO A 27 1.95 -8.96 4.87
CA PRO A 27 2.91 -7.87 5.02
C PRO A 27 2.91 -6.87 3.84
N ASP A 28 2.68 -7.34 2.62
CA ASP A 28 2.63 -6.49 1.43
C ASP A 28 1.34 -5.65 1.42
N CYS A 29 0.22 -6.27 1.81
CA CYS A 29 -1.05 -5.59 2.00
C CYS A 29 -0.94 -4.46 3.04
N HIS A 30 -0.30 -4.72 4.19
CA HIS A 30 -0.10 -3.71 5.23
C HIS A 30 0.73 -2.50 4.76
N THR A 31 1.77 -2.75 3.96
CA THR A 31 2.64 -1.70 3.42
C THR A 31 1.87 -0.79 2.45
N ILE A 32 1.08 -1.37 1.55
CA ILE A 32 0.22 -0.64 0.62
C ILE A 32 -0.81 0.21 1.37
N TYR A 33 -1.50 -0.38 2.36
CA TYR A 33 -2.45 0.33 3.21
C TYR A 33 -1.83 1.55 3.90
N THR A 34 -0.63 1.38 4.46
CA THR A 34 0.08 2.45 5.17
C THR A 34 0.49 3.60 4.26
N ALA A 35 0.96 3.28 3.04
CA ALA A 35 1.31 4.28 2.04
C ALA A 35 0.09 5.11 1.60
N ILE A 36 -1.05 4.44 1.35
CA ILE A 36 -2.30 5.11 0.96
C ILE A 36 -2.83 5.96 2.10
N ALA A 37 -2.86 5.42 3.33
CA ALA A 37 -3.32 6.16 4.52
C ALA A 37 -2.50 7.43 4.76
N SER A 38 -1.16 7.33 4.66
CA SER A 38 -0.26 8.47 4.84
C SER A 38 -0.45 9.51 3.73
N GLY A 39 -0.60 9.08 2.48
CA GLY A 39 -0.88 10.00 1.38
C GLY A 39 -2.19 10.76 1.60
N VAL A 40 -3.26 10.06 1.95
CA VAL A 40 -4.57 10.67 2.23
C VAL A 40 -4.50 11.64 3.42
N ALA A 41 -3.77 11.27 4.48
CA ALA A 41 -3.55 12.16 5.64
C ALA A 41 -2.81 13.45 5.25
N ASN A 42 -1.92 13.39 4.25
CA ASN A 42 -1.23 14.55 3.68
C ASN A 42 -2.05 15.30 2.60
N GLY A 43 -3.31 14.96 2.41
CA GLY A 43 -4.21 15.63 1.48
C GLY A 43 -4.20 15.07 0.05
N TRP A 44 -3.50 13.96 -0.21
CA TRP A 44 -3.60 13.25 -1.48
C TRP A 44 -5.04 12.74 -1.68
N ARG A 45 -5.58 13.00 -2.87
CA ARG A 45 -6.90 12.52 -3.30
C ARG A 45 -6.71 11.56 -4.46
N PRO A 46 -6.31 10.30 -4.19
CA PRO A 46 -6.00 9.36 -5.26
C PRO A 46 -7.22 9.06 -6.13
N THR A 47 -6.98 8.94 -7.42
CA THR A 47 -7.92 8.35 -8.38
C THR A 47 -7.81 6.82 -8.37
N ARG A 48 -8.81 6.14 -8.92
CA ARG A 48 -8.78 4.67 -9.10
C ARG A 48 -7.53 4.20 -9.84
N ALA A 49 -7.13 4.91 -10.89
CA ALA A 49 -5.94 4.55 -11.69
C ALA A 49 -4.65 4.66 -10.87
N GLU A 50 -4.51 5.69 -10.04
CA GLU A 50 -3.34 5.84 -9.16
C GLU A 50 -3.27 4.74 -8.11
N ILE A 51 -4.41 4.32 -7.54
CA ILE A 51 -4.46 3.20 -6.58
C ILE A 51 -4.03 1.90 -7.27
N VAL A 52 -4.55 1.63 -8.47
CA VAL A 52 -4.18 0.44 -9.25
C VAL A 52 -2.68 0.42 -9.54
N ASN A 53 -2.13 1.54 -10.02
CA ASN A 53 -0.69 1.65 -10.29
C ASN A 53 0.16 1.44 -9.03
N LEU A 54 -0.26 1.97 -7.88
CA LEU A 54 0.45 1.79 -6.62
C LEU A 54 0.43 0.32 -6.16
N VAL A 55 -0.72 -0.36 -6.28
CA VAL A 55 -0.83 -1.78 -5.91
C VAL A 55 -0.01 -2.66 -6.86
N GLU A 56 -0.07 -2.41 -8.17
CA GLU A 56 0.75 -3.13 -9.16
C GLU A 56 2.25 -2.93 -8.91
N PHE A 57 2.67 -1.71 -8.60
CA PHE A 57 4.05 -1.43 -8.22
C PHE A 57 4.45 -2.17 -6.92
N GLY A 58 3.58 -2.20 -5.92
CA GLY A 58 3.76 -2.99 -4.70
C GLY A 58 3.90 -4.49 -4.97
N ARG A 59 3.06 -5.04 -5.85
CA ARG A 59 3.12 -6.44 -6.31
C ARG A 59 4.47 -6.74 -6.99
N GLN A 60 4.92 -5.88 -7.90
CA GLN A 60 6.20 -6.06 -8.60
C GLN A 60 7.39 -6.02 -7.65
N GLN A 61 7.38 -5.12 -6.64
CA GLN A 61 8.42 -5.08 -5.62
C GLN A 61 8.39 -6.32 -4.72
N ALA A 62 7.22 -6.82 -4.34
CA ALA A 62 7.10 -8.05 -3.54
C ALA A 62 7.63 -9.27 -4.31
N VAL A 63 7.35 -9.36 -5.61
CA VAL A 63 7.92 -10.40 -6.49
C VAL A 63 9.44 -10.25 -6.58
N ALA A 64 9.96 -9.04 -6.80
CA ALA A 64 11.40 -8.79 -6.83
C ALA A 64 12.11 -9.13 -5.50
N ALA A 65 11.46 -8.85 -4.36
CA ALA A 65 11.97 -9.19 -3.03
C ALA A 65 11.99 -10.70 -2.79
N GLN A 66 10.99 -11.45 -3.28
CA GLN A 66 10.97 -12.92 -3.23
C GLN A 66 12.07 -13.54 -4.10
N HIS A 67 12.43 -12.89 -5.21
CA HIS A 67 13.54 -13.30 -6.08
C HIS A 67 14.91 -12.81 -5.59
N SER A 68 14.99 -12.02 -4.52
CA SER A 68 16.24 -11.57 -3.92
C SER A 68 16.55 -12.36 -2.65
N PRO A 69 17.43 -13.39 -2.67
CA PRO A 69 17.77 -14.19 -1.49
C PRO A 69 18.66 -13.46 -0.46
N SER A 70 18.80 -12.14 -0.53
CA SER A 70 19.72 -11.34 0.28
C SER A 70 18.96 -10.12 0.78
N VAL A 71 18.68 -9.93 2.07
CA VAL A 71 19.66 -9.61 3.11
C VAL A 71 19.22 -10.25 4.43
N ARG A 72 19.60 -11.51 4.64
CA ARG A 72 19.56 -12.12 5.97
C ARG A 72 20.84 -11.74 6.71
N ARG A 73 20.70 -10.78 7.63
CA ARG A 73 21.47 -10.68 8.89
C ARG A 73 22.96 -10.28 8.76
N ILE A 74 23.22 -8.98 8.83
CA ILE A 74 24.45 -8.49 9.50
C ILE A 74 24.01 -7.94 10.86
N ALA A 75 23.77 -8.84 11.81
CA ALA A 75 23.92 -8.47 13.21
C ALA A 75 25.44 -8.44 13.46
N PRO A 76 26.03 -7.33 13.90
CA PRO A 76 27.40 -7.38 14.39
C PRO A 76 27.39 -8.27 15.63
N ARG A 77 27.85 -9.52 15.48
CA ARG A 77 28.25 -10.33 16.63
C ARG A 77 29.45 -9.61 17.22
N SER A 78 29.21 -8.78 18.23
CA SER A 78 30.27 -8.23 19.06
C SER A 78 31.06 -9.42 19.58
N ALA A 79 32.31 -9.51 19.15
CA ALA A 79 33.28 -10.40 19.73
C ALA A 79 33.55 -9.94 21.17
N GLY A 80 33.37 -10.84 22.12
CA GLY A 80 33.80 -10.74 23.50
C GLY A 80 34.47 -12.06 23.89
#